data_AF-A0A6J1X0Q1-F1
#
_entry.id   AF-A0A6J1X0Q1-F1
#
_cell.length_a   1.000
_cell.length_b   1.000
_cell.length_c   1.000
_cell.angle_alpha   90.00
_cell.angle_beta   90.00
_cell.angle_gamma   90.00
#
_symmetry.space_group_name_H-M   'P 1'
#
loop_
_entity.id
_entity.type
_entity.pdbx_description
1 polymer ?
#
loop_
_entity_poly.entity_id
_entity_poly.type
_entity_poly.pdbx_seq_one_letter_code
_entity_poly.pdbx_strand_id
1 'polypeptide(L)'
;MSTQSKTMPILELKVYVRVVAAVFSISSSTAFVMVLLRLLYPDLYYLEPLVGSDLVIHYFISGLMVVASGIGFLNSCVVMNRSAVHNTGRNITTWLLLDSLFETSRVVYVFICEIVLKGKGTVQLYELLVSAAQYLLDSFLYCQMILRH
;
A
#
# COMPACT_ATOMS: atom_id res chain seq x y z
N MET A 1 -18.10 17.30 -31.15
CA MET A 1 -18.26 16.01 -30.45
C MET A 1 -18.37 16.32 -28.96
N SER A 2 -19.58 16.24 -28.40
CA SER A 2 -19.79 16.38 -26.96
C SER A 2 -19.30 15.11 -26.27
N THR A 3 -18.19 15.19 -25.56
CA THR A 3 -17.78 14.19 -24.59
C THR A 3 -18.74 14.25 -23.42
N GLN A 4 -19.89 13.60 -23.58
CA GLN A 4 -20.73 13.23 -22.46
C GLN A 4 -19.89 12.28 -21.60
N SER A 5 -19.25 12.83 -20.57
CA SER A 5 -18.77 12.05 -19.43
C SER A 5 -19.99 11.25 -18.95
N LYS A 6 -20.00 9.95 -19.24
CA LYS A 6 -20.97 9.03 -18.70
C LYS A 6 -20.70 8.97 -17.20
N THR A 7 -21.32 9.86 -16.45
CA THR A 7 -21.43 9.74 -14.99
C THR A 7 -21.92 8.32 -14.70
N MET A 8 -21.04 7.54 -14.08
CA MET A 8 -21.29 6.13 -13.77
C MET A 8 -22.53 6.04 -12.87
N PRO A 9 -23.45 5.09 -13.11
CA PRO A 9 -24.57 4.86 -12.21
C PRO A 9 -24.06 4.64 -10.78
N ILE A 10 -24.71 5.27 -9.80
CA ILE A 10 -24.28 5.29 -8.37
C ILE A 10 -24.03 3.87 -7.82
N LEU A 11 -24.77 2.87 -8.31
CA LEU A 11 -24.64 1.48 -7.90
C LEU A 11 -23.37 0.82 -8.43
N GLU A 12 -22.96 1.11 -9.66
CA GLU A 12 -21.72 0.62 -10.26
C GLU A 12 -20.49 1.26 -9.59
N LEU A 13 -20.55 2.56 -9.32
CA LEU A 13 -19.49 3.26 -8.58
C LEU A 13 -19.30 2.68 -7.17
N LYS A 14 -20.38 2.34 -6.47
CA LYS A 14 -20.34 1.73 -5.14
C LYS A 14 -19.64 0.36 -5.15
N VAL A 15 -19.99 -0.50 -6.11
CA VAL A 15 -19.36 -1.82 -6.26
C VAL A 15 -17.89 -1.64 -6.59
N TYR A 16 -17.58 -0.74 -7.52
CA TYR A 16 -16.20 -0.46 -7.93
C TYR A 16 -15.32 0.03 -6.78
N VAL A 17 -15.77 1.03 -6.00
CA VAL A 17 -15.03 1.53 -4.82
C VAL A 17 -14.78 0.43 -3.79
N ARG A 18 -15.74 -0.48 -3.57
CA ARG A 18 -15.57 -1.61 -2.65
C ARG A 18 -14.55 -2.63 -3.15
N VAL A 19 -14.57 -2.94 -4.45
CA VAL A 19 -13.57 -3.84 -5.04
C VAL A 19 -12.18 -3.22 -4.91
N VAL A 20 -12.03 -1.94 -5.22
CA VAL A 20 -10.74 -1.23 -5.08
C VAL A 20 -10.29 -1.21 -3.62
N ALA A 21 -11.18 -0.89 -2.67
CA ALA A 21 -10.85 -0.93 -1.25
C ALA A 21 -10.47 -2.32 -0.75
N ALA A 22 -11.06 -3.39 -1.30
CA ALA A 22 -10.66 -4.75 -0.99
C ALA A 22 -9.25 -5.08 -1.51
N VAL A 23 -8.92 -4.63 -2.73
CA VAL A 23 -7.56 -4.79 -3.29
C VAL A 23 -6.53 -4.07 -2.43
N PHE A 24 -6.79 -2.81 -2.05
CA PHE A 24 -5.89 -2.04 -1.18
C PHE A 24 -5.77 -2.64 0.22
N SER A 25 -6.86 -3.18 0.79
CA SER A 25 -6.82 -3.92 2.05
C SER A 25 -5.90 -5.15 1.98
N ILE A 26 -5.95 -5.92 0.89
CA ILE A 26 -5.07 -7.06 0.65
C ILE A 26 -3.61 -6.59 0.47
N SER A 27 -3.39 -5.51 -0.27
CA SER A 27 -2.05 -4.93 -0.47
C SER A 27 -1.43 -4.54 0.87
N SER A 28 -2.15 -3.73 1.65
CA SER A 28 -1.72 -3.26 2.97
C SER A 28 -1.51 -4.41 3.96
N SER A 29 -2.35 -5.46 3.92
CA SER A 29 -2.18 -6.65 4.76
C SER A 29 -0.91 -7.42 4.40
N THR A 30 -0.61 -7.55 3.11
CA THR A 30 0.59 -8.22 2.64
C THR A 30 1.83 -7.46 3.07
N ALA A 31 1.83 -6.13 2.90
CA ALA A 31 2.90 -5.27 3.39
C ALA A 31 3.10 -5.39 4.91
N PHE A 32 2.00 -5.42 5.68
CA PHE A 32 2.03 -5.64 7.12
C PHE A 32 2.67 -6.98 7.51
N VAL A 33 2.32 -8.07 6.81
CA VAL A 33 2.90 -9.39 7.07
C VAL A 33 4.39 -9.41 6.72
N MET A 34 4.78 -8.84 5.57
CA MET A 34 6.18 -8.82 5.14
C MET A 34 7.05 -8.00 6.09
N VAL A 35 6.58 -6.83 6.53
CA VAL A 35 7.34 -6.00 7.47
C VAL A 35 7.45 -6.66 8.86
N LEU A 36 6.41 -7.35 9.33
CA LEU A 36 6.49 -8.13 10.57
C LEU A 36 7.45 -9.30 10.44
N LEU A 37 7.42 -10.01 9.32
CA LEU A 37 8.35 -11.09 9.05
C LEU A 37 9.79 -10.56 9.06
N ARG A 38 10.03 -9.37 8.49
CA ARG A 38 11.34 -8.73 8.50
C ARG A 38 11.78 -8.30 9.89
N LEU A 39 10.86 -7.73 10.67
CA LEU A 39 11.10 -7.29 12.05
C LEU A 39 11.46 -8.45 12.97
N LEU A 40 10.80 -9.60 12.80
CA LEU A 40 10.97 -10.78 13.66
C LEU A 40 12.10 -11.73 13.17
N TYR A 41 12.31 -11.80 11.86
CA TYR A 41 13.27 -12.70 11.22
C TYR A 41 14.15 -11.95 10.20
N PRO A 42 15.00 -11.02 10.67
CA PRO A 42 15.85 -10.21 9.80
C PRO A 42 16.81 -11.05 8.93
N ASP A 43 17.22 -12.22 9.39
CA ASP A 43 18.14 -13.14 8.68
C ASP A 43 17.58 -13.65 7.34
N LEU A 44 16.26 -13.57 7.13
CA LEU A 44 15.62 -13.91 5.86
C LEU A 44 15.77 -12.80 4.80
N TYR A 45 16.07 -11.59 5.24
CA TYR A 45 16.11 -10.37 4.42
C TYR A 45 17.53 -9.84 4.24
N TYR A 46 18.38 -9.99 5.26
CA TYR A 46 19.75 -9.49 5.26
C TYR A 46 20.74 -10.67 5.25
N LEU A 47 21.79 -10.57 4.44
CA LEU A 47 22.85 -11.59 4.40
C LEU A 47 23.88 -11.41 5.53
N GLU A 48 24.06 -10.16 5.97
CA GLU A 48 24.96 -9.80 7.05
C GLU A 48 24.13 -9.47 8.30
N PRO A 49 24.59 -9.86 9.50
CA PRO A 49 23.90 -9.50 10.74
C PRO A 49 23.90 -7.97 10.90
N LEU A 50 22.75 -7.43 11.30
CA LEU A 50 22.59 -6.00 11.54
C LEU A 50 23.30 -5.61 12.84
N VAL A 51 24.26 -4.68 12.77
CA VAL A 51 25.03 -4.22 13.93
C VAL A 51 25.05 -2.69 13.98
N GLY A 52 25.02 -2.13 15.19
CA GLY A 52 25.18 -0.69 15.41
C GLY A 52 24.06 0.14 14.77
N SER A 53 24.41 1.07 13.89
CA SER A 53 23.45 1.97 13.21
C SER A 53 22.42 1.22 12.38
N ASP A 54 22.80 0.10 11.77
CA ASP A 54 21.95 -0.63 10.83
C ASP A 54 20.77 -1.28 11.54
N LEU A 55 21.00 -1.72 12.79
CA LEU A 55 19.96 -2.24 13.68
C LEU A 55 18.95 -1.14 14.06
N VAL A 56 19.44 0.05 14.38
CA VAL A 56 18.58 1.20 14.73
C VAL A 56 17.74 1.62 13.53
N ILE A 57 18.36 1.73 12.35
CA ILE A 57 17.66 2.04 11.10
C ILE A 57 16.59 0.99 10.86
N HIS A 58 16.94 -0.30 10.88
CA HIS A 58 16.01 -1.41 10.69
C HIS A 58 14.77 -1.33 11.59
N TYR A 59 14.94 -1.15 12.90
CA TYR A 59 13.80 -1.07 13.82
C TYR A 59 12.96 0.18 13.58
N PHE A 60 13.60 1.32 13.30
CA PHE A 60 12.91 2.56 13.05
C PHE A 60 12.04 2.48 11.79
N ILE A 61 12.63 2.08 10.66
CA ILE A 61 11.92 2.03 9.38
C ILE A 61 10.89 0.88 9.34
N SER A 62 11.18 -0.28 9.94
CA SER A 62 10.22 -1.37 10.04
C SER A 62 9.06 -0.99 10.97
N GLY A 63 9.33 -0.32 12.10
CA GLY A 63 8.28 0.18 12.99
C GLY A 63 7.37 1.20 12.32
N LEU A 64 7.93 2.15 11.58
CA LEU A 64 7.14 3.10 10.78
C LEU A 64 6.27 2.38 9.75
N MET A 65 6.82 1.38 9.07
CA MET A 65 6.10 0.63 8.05
C MET A 65 4.97 -0.24 8.65
N VAL A 66 5.16 -0.84 9.82
CA VAL A 66 4.09 -1.54 10.57
C VAL A 66 2.91 -0.59 10.82
N VAL A 67 3.19 0.62 11.31
CA VAL A 67 2.17 1.63 11.59
C VAL A 67 1.48 2.08 10.30
N ALA A 68 2.27 2.37 9.25
CA ALA A 68 1.75 2.79 7.95
C ALA A 68 0.79 1.73 7.35
N SER A 69 1.20 0.47 7.30
CA SER A 69 0.37 -0.63 6.81
C SER A 69 -0.85 -0.91 7.71
N GLY A 70 -0.74 -0.69 9.02
CA GLY A 70 -1.90 -0.77 9.92
C GLY A 70 -2.94 0.31 9.62
N ILE A 71 -2.50 1.55 9.41
CA ILE A 71 -3.39 2.66 9.05
C ILE A 71 -4.02 2.42 7.67
N GLY A 72 -3.23 2.01 6.67
CA GLY A 72 -3.74 1.70 5.32
C GLY A 72 -4.80 0.59 5.32
N PHE A 73 -4.58 -0.46 6.12
CA PHE A 73 -5.54 -1.54 6.29
C PHE A 73 -6.85 -1.05 6.93
N LEU A 74 -6.77 -0.35 8.06
CA LEU A 74 -7.94 0.18 8.75
C LEU A 74 -8.73 1.15 7.85
N ASN A 75 -8.02 2.02 7.13
CA ASN A 75 -8.61 2.97 6.20
C ASN A 75 -9.40 2.26 5.09
N SER A 76 -8.83 1.20 4.51
CA SER A 76 -9.51 0.37 3.51
C SER A 76 -10.74 -0.36 4.07
N CYS A 77 -10.67 -0.90 5.28
CA CYS A 77 -11.82 -1.52 5.95
C CYS A 77 -12.95 -0.52 6.24
N VAL A 78 -12.61 0.70 6.66
CA VAL A 78 -13.59 1.76 6.91
C VAL A 78 -14.30 2.15 5.62
N VAL A 79 -13.58 2.31 4.52
CA VAL A 79 -14.19 2.63 3.21
C VAL A 79 -15.09 1.51 2.70
N MET A 80 -14.71 0.25 2.91
CA MET A 80 -15.53 -0.90 2.54
C MET A 80 -16.87 -0.94 3.30
N ASN A 81 -16.85 -0.58 4.58
CA ASN A 81 -18.01 -0.59 5.48
C ASN A 81 -18.83 0.72 5.47
N ARG A 82 -18.34 1.80 4.85
CA ARG A 82 -19.07 3.08 4.80
C ARG A 82 -20.30 3.00 3.90
N SER A 83 -21.36 3.72 4.29
CA SER A 83 -22.58 3.85 3.49
C SER A 83 -22.35 4.79 2.29
N ALA A 84 -23.02 4.50 1.17
CA ALA A 84 -22.86 5.23 -0.10
C ALA A 84 -23.19 6.72 -0.01
N VAL A 85 -23.96 7.14 0.99
CA VAL A 85 -24.36 8.54 1.23
C VAL A 85 -23.21 9.38 1.81
N HIS A 86 -22.21 8.75 2.43
CA HIS A 86 -21.00 9.43 2.94
C HIS A 86 -19.76 9.25 2.06
N ASN A 87 -19.86 8.44 1.00
CA ASN A 87 -18.86 8.34 -0.06
C ASN A 87 -19.14 9.41 -1.13
N THR A 88 -19.13 10.68 -0.73
CA THR A 88 -19.09 11.82 -1.63
C THR A 88 -17.71 11.92 -2.31
N GLY A 89 -17.67 12.38 -3.57
CA GLY A 89 -16.46 12.36 -4.41
C GLY A 89 -15.21 12.92 -3.74
N ARG A 90 -15.32 14.01 -2.96
CA ARG A 90 -14.19 14.60 -2.22
C ARG A 90 -13.58 13.66 -1.18
N ASN A 91 -14.40 12.88 -0.47
CA ASN A 91 -13.91 11.92 0.53
C ASN A 91 -13.22 10.72 -0.14
N ILE A 92 -13.71 10.31 -1.31
CA ILE A 92 -13.08 9.25 -2.11
C ILE A 92 -11.71 9.73 -2.62
N THR A 93 -11.61 10.94 -3.15
CA THR A 93 -10.32 11.49 -3.62
C THR A 93 -9.31 11.60 -2.48
N THR A 94 -9.71 12.11 -1.31
CA THR A 94 -8.82 12.18 -0.14
C THR A 94 -8.37 10.80 0.32
N TRP A 95 -9.27 9.81 0.31
CA TRP A 95 -8.94 8.42 0.62
C TRP A 95 -7.89 7.86 -0.35
N LEU A 96 -8.08 8.05 -1.66
CA LEU A 96 -7.12 7.59 -2.67
C LEU A 96 -5.75 8.25 -2.54
N LEU A 97 -5.72 9.54 -2.21
CA LEU A 97 -4.45 10.26 -2.01
C LEU A 97 -3.71 9.77 -0.76
N LEU A 98 -4.44 9.44 0.31
CA LEU A 98 -3.82 8.85 1.51
C LEU A 98 -3.27 7.45 1.20
N ASP A 99 -4.01 6.64 0.46
CA ASP A 99 -3.59 5.30 0.11
C ASP A 99 -2.37 5.32 -0.85
N SER A 100 -2.32 6.25 -1.80
CA SER A 100 -1.17 6.42 -2.68
C SER A 100 0.09 6.89 -1.95
N LEU A 101 -0.06 7.71 -0.89
CA LEU A 101 1.03 8.09 -0.01
C LEU A 101 1.60 6.87 0.73
N PHE A 102 0.73 5.97 1.22
CA PHE A 102 1.18 4.75 1.88
C PHE A 102 1.94 3.83 0.92
N GLU A 103 1.48 3.68 -0.32
CA GLU A 103 2.19 2.85 -1.29
C GLU A 103 3.50 3.47 -1.78
N THR A 104 3.57 4.78 -1.87
CA THR A 104 4.86 5.45 -2.12
C THR A 104 5.81 5.24 -0.95
N SER A 105 5.31 5.34 0.29
CA SER A 105 6.13 5.10 1.49
C SER A 105 6.66 3.67 1.58
N ARG A 106 5.88 2.69 1.11
CA ARG A 106 6.28 1.29 1.02
C ARG A 106 7.43 1.07 0.04
N VAL A 107 7.36 1.68 -1.14
CA VAL A 107 8.46 1.61 -2.13
C VAL A 107 9.74 2.21 -1.55
N VAL A 108 9.65 3.36 -0.88
CA VAL A 108 10.79 3.99 -0.20
C VAL A 108 11.34 3.09 0.90
N TYR A 109 10.48 2.46 1.69
CA TYR A 109 10.87 1.52 2.74
C TYR A 109 11.65 0.32 2.18
N VAL A 110 11.14 -0.34 1.13
CA VAL A 110 11.84 -1.48 0.50
C VAL A 110 13.18 -1.04 -0.06
N PHE A 111 13.24 0.14 -0.68
CA PHE A 111 14.46 0.72 -1.22
C PHE A 111 15.51 1.01 -0.13
N ILE A 112 15.10 1.59 1.01
CA ILE A 112 16.00 1.81 2.15
C ILE A 112 16.57 0.46 2.64
N CYS A 113 15.73 -0.57 2.77
CA CYS A 113 16.21 -1.88 3.18
C CYS A 113 17.16 -2.53 2.19
N GLU A 114 16.94 -2.35 0.90
CA GLU A 114 17.80 -2.94 -0.14
C GLU A 114 19.14 -2.20 -0.24
N ILE A 115 19.11 -0.87 -0.29
CA ILE A 115 20.29 -0.04 -0.59
C ILE A 115 21.07 0.32 0.66
N VAL A 116 20.39 0.74 1.74
CA VAL A 116 21.06 1.19 2.98
C VAL A 116 21.44 -0.01 3.83
N LEU A 117 20.49 -0.94 4.04
CA LEU A 117 20.70 -2.13 4.88
C LEU A 117 21.22 -3.34 4.09
N LYS A 118 21.53 -3.17 2.79
CA LYS A 118 22.08 -4.22 1.91
C LYS A 118 21.26 -5.50 1.93
N GLY A 119 19.93 -5.38 1.97
CA GLY A 119 19.01 -6.51 1.90
C GLY A 119 19.25 -7.30 0.61
N LYS A 120 19.80 -8.51 0.76
CA LYS A 120 20.07 -9.45 -0.35
C LYS A 120 19.62 -10.87 -0.02
N GLY A 121 18.83 -11.03 1.04
CA GLY A 121 18.23 -12.30 1.42
C GLY A 121 17.20 -12.79 0.39
N THR A 122 16.84 -14.06 0.47
CA THR A 122 15.88 -14.67 -0.44
C THR A 122 14.50 -14.02 -0.34
N VAL A 123 14.07 -13.62 0.87
CA VAL A 123 12.75 -13.02 1.08
C VAL A 123 12.70 -11.55 0.65
N GLN A 124 13.85 -10.85 0.63
CA GLN A 124 13.94 -9.49 0.08
C GLN A 124 13.49 -9.43 -1.37
N LEU A 125 13.95 -10.38 -2.21
CA LEU A 125 13.57 -10.41 -3.62
C LEU A 125 12.06 -10.56 -3.80
N TYR A 126 11.44 -11.46 -3.02
CA TYR A 126 10.00 -11.64 -3.05
C TYR A 126 9.25 -10.38 -2.60
N GLU A 127 9.72 -9.71 -1.55
CA GLU A 127 9.12 -8.46 -1.10
C GLU A 127 9.22 -7.35 -2.15
N LEU A 128 10.34 -7.26 -2.85
CA LEU A 128 10.52 -6.31 -3.95
C LEU A 128 9.56 -6.59 -5.10
N LEU A 129 9.46 -7.86 -5.53
CA LEU A 129 8.56 -8.27 -6.62
C LEU A 129 7.09 -8.03 -6.27
N VAL A 130 6.68 -8.42 -5.06
CA VAL A 130 5.33 -8.19 -4.54
C VAL A 130 5.07 -6.68 -4.46
N SER A 131 6.04 -5.90 -3.99
CA SER A 131 5.87 -4.46 -3.88
C SER A 131 5.78 -3.74 -5.23
N ALA A 132 6.58 -4.15 -6.20
CA ALA A 132 6.49 -3.63 -7.56
C ALA A 132 5.15 -4.00 -8.22
N ALA A 133 4.71 -5.25 -8.08
CA ALA A 133 3.44 -5.71 -8.64
C ALA A 133 2.25 -4.96 -8.03
N GLN A 134 2.24 -4.80 -6.70
CA GLN A 134 1.18 -4.05 -6.01
C GLN A 134 1.22 -2.56 -6.38
N TYR A 135 2.39 -1.92 -6.40
CA TYR A 135 2.51 -0.52 -6.82
C TYR A 135 1.96 -0.29 -8.24
N LEU A 136 2.26 -1.19 -9.18
CA LEU A 136 1.73 -1.10 -10.56
C LEU A 136 0.21 -1.31 -10.60
N LEU A 137 -0.30 -2.30 -9.87
CA LEU A 137 -1.74 -2.59 -9.79
C LEU A 137 -2.49 -1.40 -9.20
N ASP A 138 -1.99 -0.85 -8.10
CA ASP A 138 -2.62 0.27 -7.40
C ASP A 138 -2.58 1.53 -8.27
N SER A 139 -1.43 1.83 -8.90
CA SER A 139 -1.29 2.90 -9.89
C SER A 139 -2.30 2.78 -11.04
N PHE A 140 -2.51 1.57 -11.54
CA PHE A 140 -3.52 1.31 -12.57
C PHE A 140 -4.94 1.58 -12.07
N LEU A 141 -5.28 1.12 -10.85
CA LEU A 141 -6.58 1.36 -10.23
C LEU A 141 -6.82 2.85 -9.97
N TYR A 142 -5.81 3.59 -9.50
CA TYR A 142 -5.87 5.05 -9.34
C TYR A 142 -6.16 5.75 -10.66
N CYS A 143 -5.43 5.42 -11.72
CA CYS A 143 -5.66 5.99 -13.05
C CYS A 143 -7.07 5.68 -13.55
N GLN A 144 -7.56 4.45 -13.39
CA GLN A 144 -8.92 4.08 -13.79
C GLN A 144 -9.98 4.81 -12.97
N MET A 145 -9.77 5.00 -11.66
CA MET A 145 -10.67 5.76 -10.81
C MET A 145 -10.73 7.24 -11.18
N ILE A 146 -9.58 7.86 -11.44
CA ILE A 146 -9.51 9.27 -11.85
C ILE A 146 -10.14 9.48 -13.22
N LEU A 147 -9.88 8.59 -14.19
CA LEU A 147 -10.44 8.71 -15.54
C LEU A 147 -11.96 8.47 -15.60
N ARG A 148 -12.54 7.80 -14.60
CA ARG A 148 -13.98 7.51 -14.52
C ARG A 148 -14.77 8.53 -13.70
N HIS A 149 -14.09 9.45 -13.00
CA HIS A 149 -14.68 10.54 -12.22
C HIS A 149 -14.55 11.89 -12.93
#